data_AF-A0A534BXM8-F1
#
_entry.id   AF-A0A534BXM8-F1
#
_cell.length_a   1.000
_cell.length_b   1.000
_cell.length_c   1.000
_cell.angle_alpha   90.00
_cell.angle_beta   90.00
_cell.angle_gamma   90.00
#
_symmetry.space_group_name_H-M   'P 1'
#
loop_
_entity.id
_entity.type
_entity.pdbx_description
1 polymer ?
#
loop_
_entity_poly.entity_id
_entity_poly.type
_entity_poly.pdbx_seq_one_letter_code
_entity_poly.pdbx_strand_id
1 'polypeptide(L)' 'MSADASDLSLVRRVQRGDKGAFDALVLKYQHKLVKLVMRYVRNPAEAEDIAQEAFIKAYR' A
#
# COMPACT_ATOMS: atom_id res chain seq x y z
N MET A 1 -0.92 -8.29 18.37
CA MET A 1 -0.10 -7.08 18.63
C MET A 1 1.28 -7.32 18.01
N SER A 2 1.66 -6.52 16.99
CA SER A 2 3.03 -6.35 16.40
C SER A 2 3.00 -5.55 15.08
N ALA A 3 1.81 -5.25 14.52
CA ALA A 3 1.67 -4.70 13.17
C ALA A 3 2.36 -3.35 12.93
N ASP A 4 2.43 -2.47 13.93
CA ASP A 4 3.01 -1.13 13.75
C ASP A 4 4.55 -1.13 13.81
N ALA A 5 5.12 -1.97 14.68
CA ALA A 5 6.57 -2.19 14.74
C ALA A 5 7.08 -2.89 13.48
N SER A 6 6.28 -3.79 12.89
CA SER A 6 6.63 -4.44 11.62
C SER A 6 6.60 -3.46 10.45
N ASP A 7 5.61 -2.57 10.39
CA ASP A 7 5.44 -1.69 9.23
C ASP A 7 6.44 -0.56 9.24
N LEU A 8 6.73 0.01 10.42
CA LEU A 8 7.81 0.98 10.55
C LEU A 8 9.17 0.36 10.16
N SER A 9 9.41 -0.91 10.48
CA SER A 9 10.60 -1.64 10.05
C SER A 9 10.64 -1.82 8.52
N LEU A 10 9.52 -2.20 7.90
CA LEU A 10 9.40 -2.30 6.44
C LEU A 10 9.64 -0.94 5.76
N VAL A 11 9.03 0.15 6.26
CA VAL A 11 9.25 1.50 5.73
C VAL A 11 10.71 1.91 5.83
N ARG A 12 11.38 1.66 6.97
CA ARG A 12 12.82 1.93 7.12
C ARG A 12 13.67 1.14 6.15
N ARG A 13 13.29 -0.10 5.82
CA ARG A 13 13.97 -0.92 4.82
C ARG A 13 13.75 -0.36 3.41
N VAL A 14 12.52 0.04 3.07
CA VAL A 14 12.20 0.70 1.79
C VAL A 14 13.04 1.96 1.59
N GLN A 15 13.15 2.82 2.62
CA GLN A 15 13.97 4.03 2.59
C GLN A 15 15.47 3.75 2.38
N ARG A 16 15.94 2.54 2.70
CA ARG A 16 17.32 2.08 2.46
C ARG A 16 17.50 1.41 1.09
N GLY A 17 16.47 1.39 0.25
CA GLY A 17 16.49 0.81 -1.09
C GLY A 17 16.05 -0.66 -1.18
N ASP A 18 15.55 -1.25 -0.08
CA ASP A 18 15.00 -2.61 -0.10
C ASP A 18 13.60 -2.60 -0.73
N LYS A 19 13.54 -2.85 -2.05
CA LYS A 19 12.29 -2.89 -2.82
C LYS A 19 11.33 -3.97 -2.32
N GLY A 20 11.83 -5.11 -1.86
CA GLY A 20 11.00 -6.22 -1.38
C GLY A 20 10.25 -5.88 -0.08
N ALA A 21 10.75 -4.93 0.70
CA ALA A 21 10.02 -4.42 1.86
C ALA A 21 8.79 -3.60 1.47
N PHE A 22 8.79 -2.95 0.30
CA PHE A 22 7.63 -2.21 -0.19
C PHE A 22 6.56 -3.18 -0.70
N ASP A 23 6.94 -4.25 -1.38
CA ASP A 23 6.02 -5.30 -1.82
C ASP A 23 5.25 -5.91 -0.63
N ALA A 24 5.93 -6.13 0.50
CA ALA A 24 5.28 -6.59 1.72
C ALA A 24 4.23 -5.59 2.26
N LEU A 25 4.49 -4.29 2.15
CA LEU A 25 3.52 -3.25 2.50
C LEU A 25 2.33 -3.25 1.52
N VAL A 26 2.59 -3.32 0.22
CA VAL A 26 1.55 -3.38 -0.82
C VAL A 26 0.64 -4.58 -0.59
N LEU A 27 1.20 -5.79 -0.43
CA LEU A 27 0.43 -7.01 -0.19
C LEU A 27 -0.45 -6.92 1.07
N LYS A 28 0.05 -6.27 2.12
CA LYS A 28 -0.67 -6.07 3.39
C LYS A 28 -1.81 -5.06 3.27
N TYR A 29 -1.65 -4.03 2.44
CA TYR A 29 -2.56 -2.88 2.41
C TYR A 29 -3.46 -2.79 1.18
N GLN A 30 -3.17 -3.50 0.08
CA GLN A 30 -3.90 -3.42 -1.18
C GLN A 30 -5.42 -3.57 -1.02
N HIS A 31 -5.89 -4.63 -0.34
CA HIS A 31 -7.33 -4.85 -0.16
C HIS A 31 -7.99 -3.78 0.72
N LYS A 32 -7.26 -3.26 1.72
CA LYS A 32 -7.77 -2.19 2.59
C LYS A 32 -7.89 -0.88 1.83
N LEU A 33 -6.91 -0.58 0.98
CA LEU A 33 -6.88 0.64 0.17
C LEU A 33 -7.96 0.59 -0.90
N VAL A 34 -8.09 -0.50 -1.65
CA VAL A 34 -9.17 -0.68 -2.63
C VAL A 34 -10.54 -0.55 -1.96
N LYS A 35 -10.74 -1.20 -0.80
CA LYS A 35 -12.00 -1.07 -0.04
C LYS A 35 -12.29 0.35 0.44
N LEU A 36 -11.26 1.14 0.73
CA LEU A 36 -11.40 2.56 1.08
C LEU A 36 -11.82 3.37 -0.15
N VAL A 37 -11.12 3.20 -1.28
CA VAL A 37 -11.40 3.91 -2.54
C VAL A 37 -12.80 3.58 -3.07
N MET A 38 -13.24 2.32 -2.95
CA MET A 38 -14.59 1.87 -3.30
C MET A 38 -15.73 2.61 -2.58
N ARG A 39 -15.44 3.33 -1.48
CA ARG A 39 -16.43 4.19 -0.81
C ARG A 39 -16.66 5.51 -1.53
N TYR A 40 -15.69 5.94 -2.34
CA TYR A 40 -15.72 7.17 -3.12
C TYR A 40 -16.06 6.91 -4.58
N VAL A 41 -15.56 5.80 -5.11
CA VAL A 41 -15.73 5.40 -6.51
C VAL A 41 -16.49 4.09 -6.55
N ARG A 42 -17.69 4.08 -7.14
CA ARG A 42 -18.55 2.87 -7.23
C ARG A 42 -18.18 1.97 -8.41
N ASN A 43 -16.91 1.92 -8.79
CA ASN A 43 -16.38 1.14 -9.88
C ASN A 43 -15.14 0.34 -9.39
N PRO A 44 -15.19 -0.99 -9.37
CA PRO A 44 -14.07 -1.82 -8.93
C PRO A 44 -12.77 -1.60 -9.70
N ALA A 45 -12.83 -1.50 -11.03
CA ALA A 45 -11.64 -1.33 -11.86
C ALA A 45 -10.97 0.03 -11.60
N GLU A 46 -11.76 1.09 -11.53
CA GLU A 46 -11.25 2.43 -11.22
C GLU A 46 -10.69 2.51 -9.79
N ALA A 47 -11.28 1.79 -8.84
CA ALA A 47 -10.76 1.72 -7.49
C ALA A 47 -9.41 0.99 -7.39
N GLU A 48 -9.21 -0.06 -8.20
CA GLU A 48 -7.93 -0.75 -8.32
C GLU A 48 -6.86 0.15 -8.95
N ASP A 49 -7.18 0.86 -10.03
CA ASP A 49 -6.27 1.79 -10.69
C ASP A 49 -5.83 2.92 -9.75
N ILE A 50 -6.77 3.54 -9.03
CA ILE A 50 -6.47 4.59 -8.05
C ILE A 50 -5.61 4.04 -6.91
N ALA A 51 -5.89 2.84 -6.41
CA ALA A 51 -5.09 2.22 -5.36
C ALA A 51 -3.65 1.96 -5.84
N GLN A 52 -3.49 1.48 -7.08
CA GLN A 52 -2.18 1.28 -7.69
C GLN A 52 -1.41 2.61 -7.83
N GLU A 53 -2.05 3.66 -8.34
CA GLU A 53 -1.43 4.99 -8.41
C GLU A 53 -1.01 5.52 -7.04
N ALA A 54 -1.84 5.29 -6.02
CA ALA A 54 -1.55 5.73 -4.66
C ALA A 54 -0.30 5.02 -4.10
N PHE A 55 -0.12 3.72 -4.34
CA PHE A 55 1.12 3.02 -3.97
C PHE A 55 2.33 3.54 -4.74
N ILE A 56 2.21 3.79 -6.05
CA ILE A 56 3.31 4.35 -6.86
C ILE A 56 3.70 5.73 -6.32
N LYS A 57 2.72 6.58 -5.98
CA LYS A 57 2.95 7.92 -5.40
C LYS A 57 3.54 7.84 -3.99
N ALA A 58 3.18 6.84 -3.19
CA ALA A 58 3.73 6.64 -1.85
C ALA A 58 5.18 6.11 -1.87
N TYR A 59 5.59 5.45 -2.94
CA TYR A 59 6.96 4.92 -3.12
C TYR A 59 7.94 5.96 -3.68
N ARG A 60 7.45 6.88 -4.52
CA ARG A 60 8.23 7.98 -5.11
C ARG A 60 8.48 9.09 -4.10
#